data_AF-A0AA88ULV7-F1
#
_entry.id   AF-A0AA88ULV7-F1
#
_cell.length_a   1.000
_cell.length_b   1.000
_cell.length_c   1.000
_cell.angle_alpha   90.00
_cell.angle_beta   90.00
_cell.angle_gamma   90.00
#
_symmetry.space_group_name_H-M   'P 1'
#
loop_
_entity.id
_entity.type
_entity.pdbx_description
1 polymer ?
#
loop_
_entity_poly.entity_id
_entity_poly.type
_entity_poly.pdbx_seq_one_letter_code
_entity_poly.pdbx_strand_id
1 'polypeptide(L)'
;SSRLECSRGLVQLTSNWQFLAKRGVVAAMASGQEKREELDEKARQGETVVPGGTGGKSLEAQEHLAEGRSRGGQTRREQLGTEGYQEMGSKGGQTRKEQMGTEGYQEMGRKGGLSTKDKSGEERAEEEGIDIDESKYKTRDY
;
A
#
# COMPACT_ATOMS: atom_id res chain seq x y z
N SER A 1 17.89 -42.75 70.56
CA SER A 1 16.65 -42.01 70.23
C SER A 1 17.02 -40.63 69.73
N SER A 2 16.24 -40.08 68.80
CA SER A 2 16.22 -38.67 68.37
C SER A 2 17.15 -38.25 67.21
N ARG A 3 16.59 -38.51 66.02
CA ARG A 3 16.69 -37.83 64.71
C ARG A 3 16.70 -36.29 64.82
N LEU A 4 17.46 -35.62 63.92
CA LEU A 4 17.23 -34.30 63.25
C LEU A 4 18.54 -33.96 62.49
N GLU A 5 18.68 -34.37 61.23
CA GLU A 5 18.48 -33.59 59.99
C GLU A 5 19.40 -32.37 59.77
N CYS A 6 19.84 -32.29 58.51
CA CYS A 6 20.18 -31.09 57.74
C CYS A 6 21.66 -30.69 57.66
N SER A 7 22.30 -31.04 56.54
CA SER A 7 23.28 -30.19 55.85
C SER A 7 23.48 -30.70 54.41
N ARG A 8 22.71 -30.11 53.50
CA ARG A 8 22.86 -30.16 52.04
C ARG A 8 24.06 -29.30 51.67
N GLY A 9 24.92 -29.79 50.78
CA GLY A 9 26.06 -29.00 50.32
C GLY A 9 26.93 -29.70 49.30
N LEU A 10 26.34 -30.27 48.25
CA LEU A 10 27.10 -30.65 47.06
C LEU A 10 26.26 -30.33 45.81
N VAL A 11 26.94 -29.81 44.79
CA VAL A 11 26.48 -29.56 43.42
C VAL A 11 25.78 -28.22 43.18
N GLN A 12 26.58 -27.17 42.98
CA GLN A 12 26.26 -26.10 42.03
C GLN A 12 27.50 -25.76 41.20
N LEU A 13 27.80 -26.63 40.23
CA LEU A 13 28.61 -26.28 39.07
C LEU A 13 27.94 -26.90 37.84
N THR A 14 27.71 -26.05 36.85
CA THR A 14 27.18 -26.34 35.51
C THR A 14 25.72 -26.81 35.47
N SER A 15 24.82 -25.91 35.04
CA SER A 15 23.60 -26.22 34.25
C SER A 15 22.63 -25.04 34.32
N ASN A 16 23.03 -23.85 33.89
CA ASN A 16 22.10 -22.74 33.69
C ASN A 16 22.08 -22.20 32.26
N TRP A 17 22.40 -23.06 31.29
CA TRP A 17 22.25 -22.77 29.86
C TRP A 17 21.28 -23.71 29.12
N GLN A 18 20.74 -24.74 29.80
CA GLN A 18 19.81 -25.70 29.20
C GLN A 18 18.35 -25.56 29.67
N PHE A 19 18.05 -24.63 30.57
CA PHE A 19 16.67 -24.41 31.06
C PHE A 19 15.91 -23.27 30.34
N LEU A 20 16.58 -22.49 29.48
CA LEU A 20 15.99 -21.35 28.75
C LEU A 20 15.29 -21.72 27.42
N ALA A 21 15.32 -22.98 26.98
CA ALA A 21 14.84 -23.41 25.66
C ALA A 21 13.46 -24.11 25.66
N LYS A 22 12.68 -24.05 26.75
CA LYS A 22 11.34 -24.68 26.83
C LYS A 22 10.22 -23.65 26.93
N ARG A 23 9.94 -23.00 25.80
CA ARG A 23 8.66 -22.35 25.46
C ARG A 23 8.83 -21.76 24.08
N GLY A 24 8.30 -22.41 23.03
CA GLY A 24 8.46 -22.07 21.60
C GLY A 24 8.02 -20.67 21.14
N VAL A 25 7.86 -19.72 22.06
CA VAL A 25 7.59 -18.31 21.82
C VAL A 25 8.86 -17.57 21.36
N VAL A 26 10.05 -18.00 21.81
CA VAL A 26 11.32 -17.32 21.48
C VAL A 26 11.73 -17.50 20.01
N ALA A 27 11.49 -18.69 19.44
CA ALA A 27 11.79 -18.97 18.03
C ALA A 27 10.84 -18.21 17.07
N ALA A 28 9.56 -18.06 17.43
CA ALA A 28 8.60 -17.30 16.63
C ALA A 28 8.93 -15.79 16.64
N MET A 29 9.35 -15.24 17.78
CA MET A 29 9.82 -13.85 17.91
C MET A 29 11.06 -13.60 17.02
N ALA A 30 12.05 -14.50 17.07
CA ALA A 30 13.24 -14.40 16.22
C ALA A 30 12.90 -14.43 14.72
N SER A 31 12.01 -15.33 14.29
CA SER A 31 11.59 -15.40 12.87
C SER A 31 10.84 -14.15 12.38
N GLY A 32 10.14 -13.45 13.29
CA GLY A 32 9.48 -12.17 12.98
C GLY A 32 10.46 -11.00 12.92
N GLN A 33 11.52 -11.04 13.73
CA GLN A 33 12.58 -10.02 13.72
C GLN A 33 13.48 -10.16 12.50
N GLU A 34 13.94 -11.36 12.15
CA GLU A 34 14.73 -11.62 10.94
C GLU A 34 13.99 -11.17 9.67
N LYS A 35 12.68 -11.45 9.60
CA LYS A 35 11.85 -10.99 8.48
C LYS A 35 11.72 -9.47 8.43
N ARG A 36 11.67 -8.78 9.57
CA ARG A 36 11.65 -7.31 9.62
C ARG A 36 12.99 -6.70 9.20
N GLU A 37 14.10 -7.30 9.61
CA GLU A 37 15.45 -6.86 9.23
C GLU A 37 15.70 -7.03 7.72
N GLU A 38 15.24 -8.14 7.12
CA GLU A 38 15.32 -8.33 5.67
C GLU A 38 14.55 -7.25 4.91
N LEU A 39 13.33 -6.92 5.37
CA LEU A 39 12.50 -5.87 4.80
C LEU A 39 13.14 -4.48 4.99
N ASP A 40 13.80 -4.24 6.12
CA ASP A 40 14.51 -2.99 6.38
C ASP A 40 15.71 -2.81 5.43
N GLU A 41 16.46 -3.89 5.19
CA GLU A 41 17.58 -3.87 4.24
C GLU A 41 17.10 -3.59 2.81
N LYS A 42 15.98 -4.18 2.39
CA LYS A 42 15.34 -3.88 1.09
C LYS A 42 14.94 -2.39 1.00
N ALA A 43 14.32 -1.85 2.05
CA ALA A 43 13.98 -0.43 2.11
C ALA A 43 15.23 0.46 2.04
N ARG A 44 16.34 0.04 2.66
CA ARG A 44 17.64 0.75 2.61
C ARG A 44 18.26 0.74 1.22
N GLN A 45 18.05 -0.35 0.46
CA GLN A 45 18.41 -0.47 -0.96
C GLN A 45 17.50 0.33 -1.89
N GLY A 46 16.46 0.97 -1.35
CA GLY A 46 15.53 1.82 -2.10
C GLY A 46 14.30 1.07 -2.64
N GLU A 47 14.09 -0.18 -2.23
CA GLU A 47 12.91 -0.94 -2.59
C GLU A 47 11.67 -0.43 -1.84
N THR A 48 10.51 -0.42 -2.50
CA THR A 48 9.23 -0.14 -1.85
C THR A 48 8.69 -1.42 -1.24
N VAL A 49 8.71 -1.49 0.09
CA VAL A 49 8.25 -2.63 0.87
C VAL A 49 6.78 -2.49 1.25
N VAL A 50 6.31 -1.26 1.48
CA VAL A 50 4.91 -0.98 1.83
C VAL A 50 4.22 -0.22 0.71
N PRO A 51 3.11 -0.75 0.13
CA PRO A 51 2.34 -0.02 -0.87
C PRO A 51 1.74 1.24 -0.25
N GLY A 52 1.95 2.38 -0.91
CA GLY A 52 1.57 3.69 -0.39
C GLY A 52 2.59 4.31 0.57
N GLY A 53 3.62 3.59 0.99
CA GLY A 53 4.71 4.06 1.88
C GLY A 53 5.95 4.52 1.13
N THR A 54 5.81 5.31 0.08
CA THR A 54 6.97 5.67 -0.76
C THR A 54 7.82 6.75 -0.10
N GLY A 55 9.11 6.47 0.06
CA GLY A 55 10.09 7.36 0.70
C GLY A 55 10.53 6.82 2.07
N GLY A 56 11.79 7.06 2.44
CA GLY A 56 12.39 6.49 3.66
C GLY A 56 13.21 5.22 3.40
N LYS A 57 14.25 5.03 4.21
CA LYS A 57 15.25 3.96 4.08
C LYS A 57 15.01 2.78 5.03
N SER A 58 13.85 2.73 5.69
CA SER A 58 13.49 1.70 6.67
C SER A 58 12.04 1.25 6.47
N LEU A 59 11.73 0.02 6.90
CA LEU A 59 10.36 -0.52 6.85
C LEU A 59 9.40 0.36 7.65
N GLU A 60 9.81 0.74 8.86
CA GLU A 60 9.01 1.57 9.78
C GLU A 60 8.67 2.93 9.17
N ALA A 61 9.62 3.57 8.48
CA ALA A 61 9.37 4.85 7.81
C ALA A 61 8.31 4.71 6.70
N GLN A 62 8.37 3.62 5.93
CA GLN A 62 7.39 3.35 4.89
C GLN A 62 6.01 3.04 5.49
N GLU A 63 5.94 2.27 6.58
CA GLU A 63 4.70 1.99 7.32
C GLU A 63 4.03 3.29 7.79
N HIS A 64 4.78 4.19 8.42
CA HIS A 64 4.24 5.48 8.89
C HIS A 64 3.79 6.39 7.75
N LEU A 65 4.50 6.42 6.62
CA LEU A 65 4.09 7.20 5.45
C LEU A 65 2.80 6.66 4.83
N ALA A 66 2.70 5.33 4.69
CA ALA A 66 1.49 4.68 4.20
C ALA A 66 0.30 4.96 5.12
N GLU A 67 0.51 4.83 6.44
CA GLU A 67 -0.49 5.13 7.46
C GLU A 67 -0.93 6.60 7.40
N GLY A 68 0.02 7.54 7.32
CA GLY A 68 -0.26 8.97 7.21
C GLY A 68 -1.08 9.33 5.97
N ARG A 69 -0.76 8.73 4.81
CA ARG A 69 -1.51 8.93 3.56
C ARG A 69 -2.93 8.35 3.64
N SER A 70 -3.05 7.15 4.19
CA SER A 70 -4.34 6.50 4.41
C SER A 70 -5.23 7.35 5.32
N ARG A 71 -4.70 7.76 6.48
CA ARG A 71 -5.39 8.65 7.42
C ARG A 71 -5.77 9.97 6.77
N GLY A 72 -4.86 10.61 6.03
CA GLY A 72 -5.14 11.86 5.32
C GLY A 72 -6.28 11.72 4.30
N GLY A 73 -6.31 10.61 3.56
CA GLY A 73 -7.40 10.29 2.63
C GLY A 73 -8.74 10.07 3.34
N GLN A 74 -8.73 9.37 4.48
CA GLN A 74 -9.91 9.16 5.32
C GLN A 74 -10.43 10.48 5.90
N THR A 75 -9.56 11.31 6.48
CA THR A 75 -9.94 12.64 6.99
C THR A 75 -10.55 13.50 5.89
N ARG A 76 -9.94 13.51 4.68
CA ARG A 76 -10.49 14.27 3.56
C ARG A 76 -11.86 13.74 3.13
N ARG A 77 -12.06 12.43 3.17
CA ARG A 77 -13.34 11.79 2.89
C ARG A 77 -14.41 12.12 3.92
N GLU A 78 -14.05 12.17 5.20
CA GLU A 78 -14.96 12.58 6.27
C GLU A 78 -15.36 14.06 6.14
N GLN A 79 -14.41 14.93 5.79
CA GLN A 79 -14.65 16.37 5.63
C GLN A 79 -15.55 16.70 4.43
N LEU A 80 -15.33 16.05 3.29
CA LEU A 80 -16.08 16.32 2.05
C LEU A 80 -17.34 15.46 1.90
N GLY A 81 -17.35 14.28 2.51
CA GLY A 81 -18.37 13.27 2.28
C GLY A 81 -18.44 12.82 0.82
N THR A 82 -19.50 12.06 0.51
CA THR A 82 -19.76 11.60 -0.87
C THR A 82 -20.10 12.78 -1.78
N GLU A 83 -20.88 13.74 -1.29
CA GLU A 83 -21.33 14.90 -2.07
C GLU A 83 -20.17 15.80 -2.50
N GLY A 84 -19.19 16.07 -1.62
CA GLY A 84 -18.05 16.89 -1.98
C GLY A 84 -17.16 16.27 -3.06
N TYR A 85 -17.01 14.94 -3.08
CA TYR A 85 -16.34 14.25 -4.19
C TYR A 85 -17.16 14.25 -5.48
N GLN A 86 -18.49 14.10 -5.39
CA GLN A 86 -19.37 14.21 -6.55
C GLN A 86 -19.31 15.61 -7.17
N GLU A 87 -19.34 16.65 -6.35
CA GLU A 87 -19.22 18.04 -6.80
C GLU A 87 -17.85 18.29 -7.44
N MET A 88 -16.77 17.85 -6.80
CA MET A 88 -15.41 18.01 -7.33
C MET A 88 -15.23 17.27 -8.67
N GLY A 89 -15.75 16.05 -8.77
CA GLY A 89 -15.76 15.28 -10.02
C GLY A 89 -16.59 15.96 -11.10
N SER A 90 -17.77 16.50 -10.75
CA SER A 90 -18.65 17.21 -11.69
C SER A 90 -17.99 18.48 -12.22
N LYS A 91 -17.37 19.28 -11.34
CA LYS A 91 -16.62 20.48 -11.72
C LYS A 91 -15.45 20.13 -12.63
N GLY A 92 -14.65 19.12 -12.28
CA GLY A 92 -13.55 18.64 -13.12
C GLY A 92 -14.01 18.18 -14.50
N GLY A 93 -15.14 17.46 -14.57
CA GLY A 93 -15.76 17.06 -15.83
C GLY A 93 -16.25 18.25 -16.66
N GLN A 94 -16.87 19.25 -16.04
CA GLN A 94 -17.28 20.49 -16.71
C GLN A 94 -16.09 21.27 -17.26
N THR A 95 -15.03 21.47 -16.47
CA THR A 95 -13.80 22.12 -16.94
C THR A 95 -13.20 21.37 -18.12
N ARG A 96 -13.16 20.03 -18.06
CA ARG A 96 -12.63 19.25 -19.19
C ARG A 96 -13.51 19.39 -20.43
N LYS A 97 -14.83 19.40 -20.28
CA LYS A 97 -15.80 19.64 -21.37
C LYS A 97 -15.63 21.03 -21.99
N GLU A 98 -15.36 22.06 -21.20
CA GLU A 98 -15.10 23.41 -21.70
C GLU A 98 -13.82 23.47 -22.54
N GLN A 99 -12.76 22.75 -22.13
CA GLN A 99 -11.48 22.74 -22.84
C GLN A 99 -11.54 22.06 -24.22
N MET A 100 -12.33 20.99 -24.37
CA MET A 100 -12.40 20.18 -25.61
C MET A 100 -13.70 20.33 -26.40
N GLY A 101 -14.67 21.07 -25.85
CA GLY A 101 -16.02 21.16 -26.39
C GLY A 101 -16.88 19.92 -26.11
N THR A 102 -18.17 20.05 -26.44
CA THR A 102 -19.16 18.98 -26.20
C THR A 102 -18.87 17.71 -27.00
N GLU A 103 -18.43 17.85 -28.24
CA GLU A 103 -18.12 16.70 -29.12
C GLU A 103 -16.92 15.91 -28.59
N GLY A 104 -15.79 16.58 -28.29
CA GLY A 104 -14.62 15.92 -27.72
C GLY A 104 -14.94 15.22 -26.38
N TYR A 105 -15.77 15.82 -25.53
CA TYR A 105 -16.14 15.20 -24.26
C TYR A 105 -17.01 13.95 -24.45
N GLN A 106 -17.96 13.99 -25.38
CA GLN A 106 -18.81 12.84 -25.70
C GLN A 106 -18.00 11.69 -26.32
N GLU A 107 -17.10 12.02 -27.25
CA GLU A 107 -16.25 11.05 -27.94
C GLU A 107 -15.28 10.37 -26.95
N MET A 108 -14.75 11.12 -25.96
CA MET A 108 -13.95 10.57 -24.85
C MET A 108 -14.77 9.63 -23.98
N GLY A 109 -16.00 10.01 -23.65
CA GLY A 109 -16.92 9.17 -22.89
C GLY A 109 -17.25 7.86 -23.63
N ARG A 110 -17.41 7.92 -24.96
CA ARG A 110 -17.59 6.73 -25.80
C ARG A 110 -16.36 5.83 -25.78
N LYS A 111 -15.15 6.39 -26.00
CA LYS A 111 -13.89 5.63 -25.87
C LYS A 111 -13.76 4.97 -24.51
N GLY A 112 -14.06 5.69 -23.43
CA GLY A 112 -14.07 5.13 -22.07
C GLY A 112 -15.07 3.98 -21.90
N GLY A 113 -16.28 4.10 -22.46
CA GLY A 113 -17.33 3.07 -22.40
C GLY A 113 -17.03 1.80 -23.21
N LEU A 114 -16.15 1.89 -24.21
CA LEU A 114 -15.67 0.73 -24.98
C LEU A 114 -14.57 -0.05 -24.26
N SER A 115 -13.98 0.50 -23.18
CA SER A 115 -12.91 -0.19 -22.47
C SER A 115 -13.43 -1.45 -21.77
N THR A 116 -12.70 -2.55 -21.92
CA THR A 116 -12.98 -3.82 -21.24
C THR A 116 -11.86 -4.15 -20.25
N LYS A 117 -11.98 -5.27 -19.51
CA LYS A 117 -10.91 -5.68 -18.58
C LYS A 117 -9.59 -6.01 -19.30
N ASP A 118 -9.69 -6.52 -20.52
CA ASP A 118 -8.55 -7.07 -21.25
C ASP A 118 -8.02 -6.10 -22.34
N LYS A 119 -8.85 -5.17 -22.79
CA LYS A 119 -8.53 -4.23 -23.88
C LYS A 119 -8.88 -2.80 -23.52
N SER A 120 -8.06 -1.86 -23.99
CA SER A 120 -8.39 -0.44 -23.92
C SER A 120 -9.55 -0.10 -24.85
N GLY A 121 -10.25 0.99 -24.57
CA GLY A 121 -11.30 1.47 -25.47
C GLY A 121 -10.81 1.90 -26.85
N GLU A 122 -9.51 2.14 -27.00
CA GLU A 122 -8.86 2.45 -28.28
C GLU A 122 -8.80 1.22 -29.17
N GLU A 123 -8.20 0.15 -28.65
CA GLU A 123 -8.05 -1.13 -29.36
C GLU A 123 -9.42 -1.67 -29.79
N ARG A 124 -10.42 -1.51 -28.91
CA ARG A 124 -11.77 -1.96 -29.22
C ARG A 124 -12.47 -1.05 -30.24
N ALA A 125 -12.25 0.25 -30.19
CA ALA A 125 -12.80 1.16 -31.19
C ALA A 125 -12.27 0.84 -32.59
N GLU A 126 -10.97 0.55 -32.71
CA GLU A 126 -10.36 0.12 -33.97
C GLU A 126 -10.92 -1.22 -34.47
N GLU A 127 -11.12 -2.20 -33.58
CA GLU A 127 -11.72 -3.50 -33.90
C GLU A 127 -13.17 -3.36 -34.40
N GLU A 128 -13.95 -2.48 -33.79
CA GLU A 128 -15.34 -2.19 -34.19
C GLU A 128 -15.43 -1.20 -35.37
N GLY A 129 -14.30 -0.69 -35.88
CA GLY A 129 -14.25 0.26 -36.99
C GLY A 129 -14.82 1.65 -36.65
N ILE A 130 -14.77 2.04 -35.38
CA ILE A 130 -15.21 3.34 -34.89
C ILE A 130 -14.04 4.32 -35.05
N ASP A 131 -14.17 5.29 -35.96
CA ASP A 131 -13.21 6.38 -36.12
C ASP A 131 -13.25 7.30 -34.90
N ILE A 132 -12.11 7.40 -34.20
CA ILE A 132 -11.96 8.23 -32.99
C ILE A 132 -10.79 9.20 -33.21
N ASP A 133 -11.05 10.51 -33.14
CA ASP A 133 -10.03 11.54 -33.31
C ASP A 133 -9.27 11.80 -32.01
N GLU A 134 -8.14 11.10 -31.88
CA GLU A 134 -7.14 11.21 -30.82
C GLU A 134 -6.73 12.67 -30.48
N SER A 135 -6.68 13.54 -31.50
CA SER A 135 -6.17 14.90 -31.38
C SER A 135 -7.10 15.81 -30.56
N LYS A 136 -8.36 15.42 -30.40
CA LYS A 136 -9.36 16.15 -29.60
C LYS A 136 -9.21 15.93 -28.09
N TYR A 137 -8.48 14.90 -27.66
CA TYR A 137 -8.36 14.54 -26.23
C TYR A 137 -7.06 14.97 -25.59
N LYS A 138 -5.98 14.96 -26.37
CA LYS A 138 -4.64 15.28 -25.89
C LYS A 138 -4.48 16.79 -25.85
N THR A 139 -4.12 17.31 -24.69
CA THR A 139 -3.66 18.70 -24.57
C THR A 139 -2.41 18.84 -25.44
N ARG A 140 -2.31 19.88 -26.27
CA ARG A 140 -1.09 20.12 -27.06
C ARG A 140 0.08 20.33 -26.10
N ASP A 141 1.07 19.46 -26.17
CA ASP A 141 2.37 19.70 -25.56
C ASP A 141 3.03 20.86 -26.32
N TYR A 142 3.39 21.92 -25.59
CA TYR A 142 4.09 23.11 -26.10
C TYR A 142 5.60 22.96 -25.94
#